data_AF-A0A0H5QF77-F1
#
_entry.id   AF-A0A0H5QF77-F1
#
_cell.length_a   1.000
_cell.length_b   1.000
_cell.length_c   1.000
_cell.angle_alpha   90.00
_cell.angle_beta   90.00
_cell.angle_gamma   90.00
#
_symmetry.space_group_name_H-M   'P 1'
#
loop_
_entity.id
_entity.type
_entity.pdbx_description
1 polymer ?
#
loop_
_entity_poly.entity_id
_entity_poly.type
_entity_poly.pdbx_seq_one_letter_code
_entity_poly.pdbx_strand_id
1 'polypeptide(L)'
;MERDTSWLDQCRQAILNTEEWQTISITIYQQLQNALAEDRAGFFSDLSPDEQLAYMGKIEERFVNLPSYPSFMKKLSGIVDQSIANVVDSSSDESSSSSRLQRILEYTSAAAASLLRSSSNSMATETFQRLKILKNIPLSSTLRRDVWRLCLSYPSIRSSFQEKFASSNGLLTEQELDIGSKCEAILIKSFPQLLGDHEFLSDMRTVLAFLDAESMPIHATAFYFIFPALFAYRRGPEKRSDALTDIVEHMAALERANYVLTLVDQQMFTTFVIRLDADLKAKDPELYKVIERVSIERRSVGSSASGKLSSYSAGIRSYAVVSGLEDALDELCQYNFIRVCSIPVMMYVWDQLILSRWEALPRLSVVFLVCLRKPLLKCTSALAFCQVISRLGPHLQLGSLQRSMTVLYSIQRPHSLFDGPGTIFSATAFPGNKVEGFNLSGLGKFDDEYEQHQSRIEDIMKLWKKRSRQLAYWVMFIRARSIIHATASPDKPIT
;
A
#
# COMPACT_ATOMS: atom_id res chain seq x y z
N MET A 1 22.00 -8.60 1.57
CA MET A 1 22.30 -8.55 3.02
C MET A 1 20.99 -8.54 3.79
N GLU A 2 20.67 -9.61 4.50
CA GLU A 2 19.72 -9.52 5.61
C GLU A 2 20.37 -8.66 6.68
N ARG A 3 19.77 -7.50 6.97
CA ARG A 3 20.26 -6.65 8.07
C ARG A 3 19.84 -7.30 9.38
N ASP A 4 20.77 -7.31 10.33
CA ASP A 4 20.60 -7.95 11.64
C ASP A 4 19.31 -7.49 12.34
N THR A 5 18.41 -8.43 12.62
CA THR A 5 17.17 -8.21 13.36
C THR A 5 17.27 -8.63 14.83
N SER A 6 18.45 -9.00 15.31
CA SER A 6 18.69 -9.40 16.71
C SER A 6 18.25 -8.33 17.72
N TRP A 7 18.30 -7.05 17.33
CA TRP A 7 17.84 -5.93 18.15
C TRP A 7 16.33 -5.97 18.43
N LEU A 8 15.52 -6.60 17.57
CA LEU A 8 14.09 -6.80 17.83
C LEU A 8 13.87 -7.81 18.96
N ASP A 9 14.66 -8.88 19.00
CA ASP A 9 14.59 -9.86 20.08
C ASP A 9 15.06 -9.27 21.40
N GLN A 10 16.08 -8.40 21.36
CA GLN A 10 16.50 -7.62 22.53
C GLN A 10 15.40 -6.68 23.02
N CYS A 11 14.71 -5.97 22.10
CA CYS A 11 13.54 -5.17 22.45
C CYS A 11 12.46 -6.02 23.11
N ARG A 12 12.17 -7.20 22.53
CA ARG A 12 11.18 -8.13 23.06
C ARG A 12 11.49 -8.49 24.51
N GLN A 13 12.72 -8.92 24.77
CA GLN A 13 13.15 -9.27 26.13
C GLN A 13 13.09 -8.08 27.08
N ALA A 14 13.52 -6.90 26.63
CA ALA A 14 13.46 -5.68 27.43
C ALA A 14 12.02 -5.32 27.84
N ILE A 15 11.05 -5.49 26.93
CA ILE A 15 9.63 -5.21 27.21
C ILE A 15 9.05 -6.23 28.19
N LEU A 16 9.35 -7.52 28.03
CA LEU A 16 8.83 -8.58 28.91
C LEU A 16 9.21 -8.36 30.38
N ASN A 17 10.34 -7.68 30.61
CA ASN A 17 10.84 -7.36 31.94
C ASN A 17 10.30 -6.04 32.52
N THR A 18 9.36 -5.37 31.84
CA THR A 18 8.78 -4.10 32.32
C THR A 18 7.55 -4.30 33.21
N GLU A 19 7.39 -3.42 34.21
CA GLU A 19 6.19 -3.38 35.05
C GLU A 19 4.93 -3.05 34.24
N GLU A 20 5.08 -2.22 33.19
CA GLU A 20 3.99 -1.89 32.29
C GLU A 20 3.48 -3.12 31.52
N TRP A 21 4.38 -4.02 31.10
CA TRP A 21 4.02 -5.30 30.48
C TRP A 21 3.31 -6.23 31.47
N GLN A 22 3.80 -6.33 32.71
CA GLN A 22 3.17 -7.16 33.74
C GLN A 22 1.75 -6.67 34.04
N THR A 23 1.59 -5.36 34.22
CA THR A 23 0.31 -4.71 34.50
C THR A 23 -0.71 -4.95 33.38
N ILE A 24 -0.29 -4.75 32.13
CA ILE A 24 -1.19 -4.92 30.99
C ILE A 24 -1.54 -6.39 30.75
N SER A 25 -0.60 -7.32 30.98
CA SER A 25 -0.83 -8.76 30.85
C SER A 25 -1.86 -9.26 31.87
N ILE A 26 -1.77 -8.80 33.12
CA ILE A 26 -2.76 -9.10 34.17
C ILE A 26 -4.13 -8.56 33.76
N THR A 27 -4.18 -7.32 33.24
CA THR A 27 -5.44 -6.68 32.81
C THR A 27 -6.08 -7.45 31.64
N ILE A 28 -5.30 -7.87 30.65
CA ILE A 28 -5.77 -8.70 29.52
C ILE A 28 -6.33 -10.02 30.03
N TYR A 29 -5.61 -10.68 30.94
CA TYR A 29 -6.02 -11.96 31.50
C TYR A 29 -7.35 -11.83 32.27
N GLN A 30 -7.52 -10.77 33.06
CA GLN A 30 -8.79 -10.48 33.75
C GLN A 30 -9.93 -10.23 32.75
N GLN A 31 -9.70 -9.48 31.67
CA GLN A 31 -10.70 -9.28 30.62
C GLN A 31 -11.08 -10.58 29.93
N LEU A 32 -10.11 -11.47 29.69
CA LEU A 32 -10.37 -12.80 29.16
C LEU A 32 -11.23 -13.63 30.11
N GLN A 33 -10.87 -13.70 31.39
CA GLN A 33 -11.64 -14.45 32.38
C GLN A 33 -13.07 -13.90 32.50
N ASN A 34 -13.25 -12.58 32.49
CA ASN A 34 -14.57 -11.96 32.52
C ASN A 34 -15.39 -12.32 31.28
N ALA A 35 -14.79 -12.25 30.09
CA ALA A 35 -15.48 -12.62 28.85
C ALA A 35 -15.87 -14.10 28.81
N LEU A 36 -15.01 -14.99 29.30
CA LEU A 36 -15.32 -16.43 29.40
C LEU A 36 -16.44 -16.68 30.43
N ALA A 37 -16.41 -15.98 31.57
CA ALA A 37 -17.45 -16.10 32.59
C ALA A 37 -18.81 -15.56 32.11
N GLU A 38 -18.82 -14.44 31.38
CA GLU A 38 -20.02 -13.86 30.74
C GLU A 38 -20.68 -14.85 29.78
N ASP A 39 -19.86 -15.46 28.91
CA ASP A 39 -20.33 -16.41 27.90
C ASP A 39 -20.51 -17.85 28.46
N ARG A 40 -20.24 -18.07 29.76
CA ARG A 40 -20.19 -19.38 30.44
C ARG A 40 -19.31 -20.41 29.72
N ALA A 41 -18.31 -19.92 28.99
CA ALA A 41 -17.25 -20.75 28.46
C ALA A 41 -16.38 -21.25 29.62
N GLY A 42 -15.94 -22.50 29.53
CA GLY A 42 -15.04 -23.11 30.52
C GLY A 42 -13.64 -22.47 30.51
N PHE A 43 -12.60 -23.27 30.66
CA PHE A 43 -11.25 -22.73 30.57
C PHE A 43 -10.91 -22.38 29.12
N PHE A 44 -10.12 -21.32 28.93
CA PHE A 44 -9.67 -20.90 27.60
C PHE A 44 -8.94 -22.02 26.84
N SER A 45 -8.20 -22.88 27.55
CA SER A 45 -7.49 -24.05 27.02
C SER A 45 -8.41 -25.09 26.40
N ASP A 46 -9.67 -25.12 26.82
CA ASP A 46 -10.65 -26.14 26.45
C ASP A 46 -11.45 -25.72 25.21
N LEU A 47 -11.30 -24.47 24.79
CA LEU A 47 -11.90 -23.92 23.58
C LEU A 47 -11.16 -24.41 22.33
N SER A 48 -11.89 -24.54 21.23
CA SER A 48 -11.28 -24.79 19.92
C SER A 48 -10.39 -23.62 19.48
N PRO A 49 -9.42 -23.83 18.57
CA PRO A 49 -8.54 -22.77 18.10
C PRO A 49 -9.27 -21.55 17.52
N ASP A 50 -10.39 -21.77 16.82
CA ASP A 50 -11.21 -20.71 16.24
C ASP A 50 -11.96 -19.91 17.31
N GLU A 51 -12.46 -20.56 18.36
CA GLU A 51 -13.08 -19.91 19.50
C GLU A 51 -12.06 -19.12 20.32
N GLN A 52 -10.88 -19.69 20.56
CA GLN A 52 -9.76 -19.01 21.21
C GLN A 52 -9.39 -17.72 20.48
N LEU A 53 -9.32 -17.78 19.14
CA LEU A 53 -9.09 -16.62 18.29
C LEU A 53 -10.23 -15.60 18.36
N ALA A 54 -11.49 -16.04 18.39
CA ALA A 54 -12.64 -15.15 18.51
C ALA A 54 -12.64 -14.38 19.85
N TYR A 55 -12.36 -15.04 20.97
CA TYR A 55 -12.21 -14.37 22.27
C TYR A 55 -11.02 -13.41 22.29
N MET A 56 -9.91 -13.77 21.64
CA MET A 56 -8.79 -12.86 21.50
C MET A 56 -9.13 -11.63 20.67
N GLY A 57 -9.84 -11.78 19.56
CA GLY A 57 -10.34 -10.66 18.77
C GLY A 57 -11.24 -9.72 19.59
N LYS A 58 -12.19 -10.26 20.36
CA LYS A 58 -13.05 -9.47 21.27
C LYS A 58 -12.24 -8.65 22.28
N ILE A 59 -11.16 -9.23 22.81
CA ILE A 59 -10.30 -8.56 23.80
C ILE A 59 -9.40 -7.53 23.13
N GLU A 60 -8.88 -7.80 21.93
CA GLU A 60 -8.11 -6.86 21.12
C GLU A 60 -8.90 -5.57 20.84
N GLU A 61 -10.20 -5.67 20.56
CA GLU A 61 -11.07 -4.50 20.39
C GLU A 61 -11.20 -3.67 21.68
N ARG A 62 -11.25 -4.33 22.84
CA ARG A 62 -11.33 -3.67 24.16
C ARG A 62 -9.97 -3.15 24.63
N PHE A 63 -8.88 -3.69 24.08
CA PHE A 63 -7.51 -3.46 24.53
C PHE A 63 -7.08 -1.99 24.45
N VAL A 64 -7.45 -1.32 23.35
CA VAL A 64 -7.09 0.09 23.10
C VAL A 64 -7.69 1.03 24.15
N ASN A 65 -8.79 0.62 24.78
CA ASN A 65 -9.52 1.40 25.78
C ASN A 65 -9.07 1.10 27.22
N LEU A 66 -8.08 0.21 27.41
CA LEU A 66 -7.59 -0.10 28.76
C LEU A 66 -6.80 1.07 29.35
N PRO A 67 -6.98 1.42 30.64
CA PRO A 67 -6.23 2.49 31.28
C PRO A 67 -4.71 2.26 31.30
N SER A 68 -4.27 1.00 31.32
CA SER A 68 -2.87 0.59 31.30
C SER A 68 -2.23 0.65 29.90
N TYR A 69 -3.04 0.72 28.84
CA TYR A 69 -2.58 0.69 27.45
C TYR A 69 -1.70 1.88 27.06
N PRO A 70 -2.03 3.15 27.36
CA PRO A 70 -1.17 4.29 27.03
C PRO A 70 0.21 4.22 27.69
N SER A 71 0.27 3.78 28.95
CA SER A 71 1.53 3.65 29.70
C SER A 71 2.43 2.58 29.08
N PHE A 72 1.86 1.40 28.82
CA PHE A 72 2.53 0.32 28.11
C PHE A 72 3.06 0.78 26.75
N MET A 73 2.21 1.40 25.92
CA MET A 73 2.60 1.87 24.60
C MET A 73 3.70 2.92 24.65
N LYS A 74 3.72 3.81 25.67
CA LYS A 74 4.80 4.79 25.86
C LYS A 74 6.13 4.10 26.16
N LYS A 75 6.15 3.15 27.11
CA LYS A 75 7.35 2.40 27.50
C LYS A 75 7.92 1.61 26.32
N LEU A 76 7.02 0.90 25.66
CA LEU A 76 7.24 0.13 24.46
C LEU A 76 7.93 0.99 23.38
N SER A 77 7.30 2.10 23.01
CA SER A 77 7.81 3.06 22.03
C SER A 77 9.22 3.58 22.36
N GLY A 78 9.49 3.86 23.65
CA GLY A 78 10.80 4.29 24.12
C GLY A 78 11.89 3.22 23.96
N ILE A 79 11.58 1.95 24.24
CA ILE A 79 12.52 0.84 24.10
C ILE A 79 12.89 0.65 22.62
N VAL A 80 11.90 0.60 21.72
CA VAL A 80 12.20 0.44 20.29
C VAL A 80 12.94 1.64 19.72
N ASP A 81 12.62 2.86 20.17
CA ASP A 81 13.37 4.05 19.77
C ASP A 81 14.84 3.98 20.13
N GLN A 82 15.11 3.63 21.38
CA GLN A 82 16.47 3.55 21.87
C GLN A 82 17.24 2.48 21.12
N SER A 83 16.64 1.32 20.88
CA SER A 83 17.27 0.24 20.13
C SER A 83 17.53 0.60 18.67
N ILE A 84 16.58 1.26 18.00
CA ILE A 84 16.80 1.74 16.62
C ILE A 84 17.92 2.78 16.59
N ALA A 85 17.92 3.73 17.52
CA ALA A 85 18.97 4.74 17.61
C ALA A 85 20.34 4.08 17.82
N ASN A 86 20.44 3.13 18.75
CA ASN A 86 21.66 2.39 19.03
C ASN A 86 22.18 1.66 17.79
N VAL A 87 21.32 0.93 17.06
CA VAL A 87 21.71 0.16 15.86
C VAL A 87 22.15 1.07 14.70
N VAL A 88 21.47 2.21 14.54
CA VAL A 88 21.81 3.19 13.50
C VAL A 88 23.11 3.92 13.82
N ASP A 89 23.36 4.20 15.10
CA ASP A 89 24.55 4.92 15.55
C ASP A 89 25.76 3.97 15.68
N SER A 90 25.56 2.67 15.93
CA SER A 90 26.61 1.65 16.01
C SER A 90 27.05 1.08 14.65
N SER A 91 26.25 1.27 13.61
CA SER A 91 26.58 0.79 12.26
C SER A 91 27.57 1.76 11.61
N SER A 92 28.86 1.50 11.79
CA SER A 92 30.00 2.28 11.27
C SER A 92 30.21 2.09 9.76
N ASP A 93 29.17 2.25 8.94
CA ASP A 93 29.33 2.33 7.48
C ASP A 93 29.73 3.77 7.11
N GLU A 94 31.00 4.11 7.31
CA GLU A 94 31.62 5.36 6.84
C GLU A 94 31.56 5.51 5.30
N SER A 95 31.20 4.46 4.57
CA SER A 95 31.01 4.44 3.12
C SER A 95 29.57 4.74 2.66
N SER A 96 28.61 4.86 3.58
CA SER A 96 27.20 5.06 3.23
C SER A 96 26.87 6.56 3.12
N SER A 97 26.59 7.03 1.90
CA SER A 97 26.07 8.38 1.64
C SER A 97 24.64 8.61 2.17
N SER A 98 24.08 7.63 2.88
CA SER A 98 22.72 7.66 3.41
C SER A 98 22.64 8.48 4.69
N SER A 99 21.71 9.44 4.73
CA SER A 99 21.41 10.18 5.97
C SER A 99 21.01 9.24 7.12
N ARG A 100 21.31 9.60 8.37
CA ARG A 100 20.86 8.88 9.58
C ARG A 100 19.38 8.51 9.54
N LEU A 101 18.58 9.42 8.98
CA LEU A 101 17.16 9.30 8.77
C LEU A 101 16.78 8.14 7.85
N GLN A 102 17.45 8.04 6.70
CA GLN A 102 17.26 6.97 5.74
C GLN A 102 17.61 5.62 6.35
N ARG A 103 18.69 5.56 7.14
CA ARG A 103 19.08 4.34 7.85
C ARG A 103 17.99 3.90 8.83
N ILE A 104 17.43 4.84 9.61
CA ILE A 104 16.28 4.56 10.50
C ILE A 104 15.09 3.97 9.72
N LEU A 105 14.73 4.57 8.58
CA LEU A 105 13.64 4.08 7.74
C LEU A 105 13.91 2.68 7.23
N GLU A 106 15.13 2.41 6.78
CA GLU A 106 15.53 1.10 6.27
C GLU A 106 15.52 0.04 7.39
N TYR A 107 16.14 0.29 8.54
CA TYR A 107 16.12 -0.64 9.68
C TYR A 107 14.70 -0.91 10.18
N THR A 108 13.88 0.12 10.30
CA THR A 108 12.48 -0.05 10.72
C THR A 108 11.65 -0.80 9.68
N SER A 109 11.88 -0.54 8.40
CA SER A 109 11.21 -1.28 7.33
C SER A 109 11.62 -2.75 7.26
N ALA A 110 12.91 -3.05 7.46
CA ALA A 110 13.44 -4.40 7.48
C ALA A 110 12.93 -5.18 8.69
N ALA A 111 12.88 -4.53 9.85
CA ALA A 111 12.28 -5.10 11.05
C ALA A 111 10.79 -5.40 10.85
N ALA A 112 10.02 -4.42 10.39
CA ALA A 112 8.61 -4.60 10.09
C ALA A 112 8.36 -5.73 9.07
N ALA A 113 9.17 -5.79 8.02
CA ALA A 113 9.16 -6.85 7.02
C ALA A 113 9.51 -8.23 7.60
N SER A 114 10.55 -8.32 8.43
CA SER A 114 10.96 -9.56 9.10
C SER A 114 9.83 -10.11 9.95
N LEU A 115 9.19 -9.22 10.70
CA LEU A 115 8.04 -9.60 11.48
C LEU A 115 6.91 -10.05 10.55
N LEU A 116 6.63 -9.38 9.42
CA LEU A 116 5.54 -9.77 8.52
C LEU A 116 5.73 -11.17 7.93
N ARG A 117 6.97 -11.51 7.57
CA ARG A 117 7.34 -12.90 7.21
C ARG A 117 7.13 -13.86 8.37
N SER A 118 7.36 -13.37 9.58
CA SER A 118 7.19 -14.12 10.82
C SER A 118 5.73 -14.51 11.08
N SER A 119 4.78 -13.65 10.68
CA SER A 119 3.35 -13.82 10.90
C SER A 119 2.60 -14.57 9.79
N SER A 120 3.31 -15.16 8.81
CA SER A 120 2.70 -15.86 7.66
C SER A 120 1.82 -17.07 8.00
N ASN A 121 1.78 -17.49 9.28
CA ASN A 121 0.96 -18.59 9.77
C ASN A 121 -0.44 -18.13 10.24
N SER A 122 -0.74 -16.83 10.25
CA SER A 122 -2.09 -16.30 10.56
C SER A 122 -2.95 -16.27 9.29
N MET A 123 -4.27 -16.45 9.44
CA MET A 123 -5.23 -16.42 8.34
C MET A 123 -5.05 -15.14 7.49
N ALA A 124 -5.00 -15.29 6.17
CA ALA A 124 -4.74 -14.19 5.23
C ALA A 124 -5.64 -12.96 5.43
N THR A 125 -6.89 -13.18 5.86
CA THR A 125 -7.87 -12.12 6.16
C THR A 125 -7.50 -11.30 7.40
N GLU A 126 -6.99 -11.92 8.45
CA GLU A 126 -6.60 -11.27 9.71
C GLU A 126 -5.36 -10.40 9.50
N THR A 127 -4.35 -10.95 8.81
CA THR A 127 -3.15 -10.22 8.39
C THR A 127 -3.53 -9.01 7.53
N PHE A 128 -4.47 -9.17 6.59
CA PHE A 128 -4.96 -8.07 5.75
C PHE A 128 -5.65 -6.95 6.55
N GLN A 129 -6.47 -7.30 7.55
CA GLN A 129 -7.13 -6.29 8.42
C GLN A 129 -6.10 -5.46 9.18
N ARG A 130 -5.04 -6.09 9.70
CA ARG A 130 -3.96 -5.41 10.42
C ARG A 130 -3.15 -4.49 9.50
N LEU A 131 -2.94 -4.88 8.25
CA LEU A 131 -2.25 -4.06 7.26
C LEU A 131 -3.01 -2.77 6.89
N LYS A 132 -4.30 -2.63 7.24
CA LYS A 132 -5.05 -1.38 7.01
C LYS A 132 -4.46 -0.17 7.74
N ILE A 133 -3.64 -0.36 8.76
CA ILE A 133 -2.88 0.71 9.42
C ILE A 133 -1.92 1.43 8.45
N LEU A 134 -1.52 0.77 7.36
CA LEU A 134 -0.66 1.30 6.31
C LEU A 134 -1.41 2.17 5.28
N LYS A 135 -2.71 2.39 5.45
CA LYS A 135 -3.48 3.29 4.57
C LYS A 135 -2.90 4.70 4.58
N ASN A 136 -2.75 5.26 3.39
CA ASN A 136 -2.14 6.54 3.11
C ASN A 136 -0.68 6.66 3.60
N ILE A 137 0.03 5.53 3.71
CA ILE A 137 1.47 5.46 4.02
C ILE A 137 2.20 4.94 2.77
N PRO A 138 3.27 5.62 2.31
CA PRO A 138 4.06 5.11 1.21
C PRO A 138 4.96 4.00 1.75
N LEU A 139 5.00 2.84 1.09
CA LEU A 139 5.84 1.75 1.56
C LEU A 139 7.29 1.98 1.09
N SER A 140 8.27 1.66 1.93
CA SER A 140 9.65 1.48 1.47
C SER A 140 9.72 0.25 0.56
N SER A 141 10.72 0.16 -0.33
CA SER A 141 10.92 -1.03 -1.20
C SER A 141 10.91 -2.35 -0.43
N THR A 142 11.64 -2.43 0.69
CA THR A 142 11.73 -3.65 1.52
C THR A 142 10.37 -4.05 2.08
N LEU A 143 9.70 -3.13 2.79
CA LEU A 143 8.37 -3.41 3.34
C LEU A 143 7.32 -3.71 2.27
N ARG A 144 7.37 -2.99 1.14
CA ARG A 144 6.43 -3.16 0.03
C ARG A 144 6.40 -4.59 -0.46
N ARG A 145 7.57 -5.17 -0.70
CA ARG A 145 7.72 -6.54 -1.18
C ARG A 145 6.98 -7.53 -0.29
N ASP A 146 7.23 -7.48 1.01
CA ASP A 146 6.64 -8.41 1.98
C ASP A 146 5.14 -8.17 2.15
N VAL A 147 4.69 -6.90 2.19
CA VAL A 147 3.26 -6.55 2.24
C VAL A 147 2.53 -7.04 1.00
N TRP A 148 3.08 -6.81 -0.19
CA TRP A 148 2.45 -7.24 -1.44
C TRP A 148 2.42 -8.75 -1.56
N ARG A 149 3.50 -9.46 -1.17
CA ARG A 149 3.54 -10.93 -1.13
C ARG A 149 2.43 -11.49 -0.21
N LEU A 150 2.19 -10.87 0.94
CA LEU A 150 1.08 -11.27 1.83
C LEU A 150 -0.30 -10.99 1.24
N CYS A 151 -0.47 -9.88 0.51
CA CYS A 151 -1.75 -9.50 -0.07
C CYS A 151 -2.08 -10.22 -1.39
N LEU A 152 -1.06 -10.69 -2.13
CA LEU A 152 -1.18 -11.20 -3.50
C LEU A 152 -0.55 -12.59 -3.69
N SER A 153 -0.42 -13.36 -2.60
CA SER A 153 0.11 -14.73 -2.66
C SER A 153 -0.76 -15.62 -3.56
N TYR A 154 -0.10 -16.36 -4.47
CA TYR A 154 -0.79 -17.32 -5.34
C TYR A 154 0.00 -18.65 -5.47
N PRO A 155 -0.03 -19.51 -4.44
CA PRO A 155 0.93 -20.62 -4.32
C PRO A 155 0.88 -21.64 -5.45
N SER A 156 -0.26 -21.83 -6.12
CA SER A 156 -0.41 -22.88 -7.13
C SER A 156 0.42 -22.63 -8.40
N ILE A 157 0.69 -21.37 -8.74
CA ILE A 157 1.49 -21.04 -9.93
C ILE A 157 2.99 -21.10 -9.66
N ARG A 158 3.37 -21.03 -8.37
CA ARG A 158 4.77 -20.98 -7.91
C ARG A 158 5.57 -22.17 -8.40
N SER A 159 5.09 -23.37 -8.11
CA SER A 159 5.80 -24.61 -8.42
C SER A 159 5.91 -24.82 -9.93
N SER A 160 4.83 -24.56 -10.68
CA SER A 160 4.82 -24.63 -12.14
C SER A 160 5.86 -23.70 -12.76
N PHE A 161 5.93 -22.45 -12.29
CA PHE A 161 6.92 -21.50 -12.77
C PHE A 161 8.35 -21.92 -12.46
N GLN A 162 8.62 -22.35 -11.23
CA GLN A 162 9.97 -22.79 -10.82
C GLN A 162 10.46 -23.98 -11.64
N GLU A 163 9.59 -24.95 -11.92
CA GLU A 163 9.92 -26.11 -12.75
C GLU A 163 10.22 -25.71 -14.21
N LYS A 164 9.36 -24.88 -14.82
CA LYS A 164 9.59 -24.38 -16.19
C LYS A 164 10.82 -23.48 -16.30
N PHE A 165 11.07 -22.65 -15.30
CA PHE A 165 12.25 -21.78 -15.27
C PHE A 165 13.53 -22.60 -15.13
N ALA A 166 13.53 -23.64 -14.30
CA ALA A 166 14.69 -24.52 -14.12
C ALA A 166 14.96 -25.42 -15.33
N SER A 167 13.92 -25.82 -16.08
CA SER A 167 14.02 -26.64 -17.29
C SER A 167 14.27 -25.85 -18.57
N SER A 168 14.31 -24.52 -18.51
CA SER A 168 14.59 -23.67 -19.67
C SER A 168 16.01 -23.91 -20.19
N ASN A 169 16.13 -24.18 -21.48
CA ASN A 169 17.39 -24.35 -22.19
C ASN A 169 17.99 -23.01 -22.68
N GLY A 170 17.36 -21.88 -22.35
CA GLY A 170 17.80 -20.54 -22.75
C GLY A 170 17.52 -20.17 -24.21
N LEU A 171 16.93 -21.06 -25.02
CA LEU A 171 16.50 -20.76 -26.38
C LEU A 171 15.09 -20.14 -26.34
N LEU A 172 14.93 -19.02 -27.04
CA LEU A 172 13.65 -18.30 -27.12
C LEU A 172 12.78 -18.88 -28.23
N THR A 173 11.51 -19.07 -27.92
CA THR A 173 10.45 -19.38 -28.88
C THR A 173 10.04 -18.14 -29.69
N GLU A 174 9.37 -18.35 -30.83
CA GLU A 174 8.84 -17.25 -31.66
C GLU A 174 7.85 -16.36 -30.88
N GLN A 175 7.02 -16.99 -30.03
CA GLN A 175 6.08 -16.29 -29.16
C GLN A 175 6.79 -15.42 -28.11
N GLU A 176 7.87 -15.91 -27.51
CA GLU A 176 8.70 -15.11 -26.59
C GLU A 176 9.37 -13.93 -27.28
N LEU A 177 9.75 -14.07 -28.56
CA LEU A 177 10.31 -12.97 -29.35
C LEU A 177 9.26 -11.90 -29.67
N ASP A 178 8.03 -12.30 -30.01
CA ASP A 178 6.91 -11.36 -30.22
C ASP A 178 6.55 -10.61 -28.92
N ILE A 179 6.43 -11.32 -27.80
CA ILE A 179 6.22 -10.71 -26.48
C ILE A 179 7.37 -9.75 -26.14
N GLY A 180 8.62 -10.15 -26.39
CA GLY A 180 9.80 -9.30 -26.20
C GLY A 180 9.72 -8.00 -27.00
N SER A 181 9.31 -8.08 -28.27
CA SER A 181 9.14 -6.92 -29.15
C SER A 181 8.05 -5.96 -28.66
N LYS A 182 6.93 -6.52 -28.15
CA LYS A 182 5.85 -5.73 -27.53
C LYS A 182 6.31 -5.04 -26.23
N CYS A 183 7.08 -5.74 -25.39
CA CYS A 183 7.67 -5.15 -24.18
C CYS A 183 8.58 -3.97 -24.54
N GLU A 184 9.47 -4.14 -25.52
CA GLU A 184 10.38 -3.08 -25.97
C GLU A 184 9.61 -1.86 -26.50
N ALA A 185 8.60 -2.06 -27.34
CA ALA A 185 7.76 -0.98 -27.84
C ALA A 185 7.07 -0.18 -26.71
N ILE A 186 6.63 -0.86 -25.65
CA ILE A 186 6.01 -0.22 -24.49
C ILE A 186 7.05 0.54 -23.66
N LEU A 187 8.25 0.00 -23.49
CA LEU A 187 9.36 0.69 -22.82
C LEU A 187 9.72 1.99 -23.57
N ILE A 188 9.86 1.93 -24.89
CA ILE A 188 10.13 3.13 -25.73
C ILE A 188 9.07 4.19 -25.50
N LYS A 189 7.80 3.79 -25.47
CA LYS A 189 6.67 4.72 -25.37
C LYS A 189 6.50 5.31 -23.96
N SER A 190 6.66 4.50 -22.92
CA SER A 190 6.16 4.83 -21.57
C SER A 190 7.25 4.93 -20.50
N PHE A 191 8.36 4.19 -20.68
CA PHE A 191 9.47 4.14 -19.71
C PHE A 191 10.83 4.11 -20.42
N PRO A 192 11.15 5.13 -21.26
CA PRO A 192 12.37 5.11 -22.08
C PRO A 192 13.66 5.04 -21.24
N GLN A 193 13.62 5.52 -19.99
CA GLN A 193 14.72 5.42 -19.05
C GLN A 193 15.13 4.00 -18.67
N LEU A 194 14.28 2.99 -18.96
CA LEU A 194 14.55 1.58 -18.65
C LEU A 194 15.08 0.80 -19.87
N LEU A 195 15.19 1.41 -21.06
CA LEU A 195 15.62 0.72 -22.28
C LEU A 195 17.05 0.15 -22.19
N GLY A 196 17.93 0.80 -21.43
CA GLY A 196 19.30 0.32 -21.21
C GLY A 196 19.40 -0.85 -20.22
N ASP A 197 18.30 -1.24 -19.58
CA ASP A 197 18.28 -2.31 -18.58
C ASP A 197 17.83 -3.63 -19.23
N HIS A 198 18.78 -4.36 -19.81
CA HIS A 198 18.52 -5.63 -20.52
C HIS A 198 17.88 -6.70 -19.62
N GLU A 199 18.21 -6.69 -18.32
CA GLU A 199 17.58 -7.58 -17.36
C GLU A 199 16.10 -7.22 -17.14
N PHE A 200 15.74 -5.93 -17.15
CA PHE A 200 14.33 -5.51 -17.03
C PHE A 200 13.49 -6.08 -18.17
N LEU A 201 13.98 -5.94 -19.40
CA LEU A 201 13.32 -6.47 -20.58
C LEU A 201 13.27 -8.01 -20.56
N SER A 202 14.36 -8.66 -20.15
CA SER A 202 14.39 -10.12 -19.99
C SER A 202 13.37 -10.59 -18.96
N ASP A 203 13.29 -9.93 -17.80
CA ASP A 203 12.37 -10.30 -16.73
C ASP A 203 10.91 -10.08 -17.17
N MET A 204 10.62 -8.97 -17.84
CA MET A 204 9.30 -8.73 -18.45
C MET A 204 8.89 -9.87 -19.38
N ARG A 205 9.77 -10.21 -20.34
CA ARG A 205 9.50 -11.26 -21.32
C ARG A 205 9.29 -12.61 -20.65
N THR A 206 10.18 -13.02 -19.74
CA THR A 206 10.12 -14.32 -19.08
C THR A 206 8.81 -14.50 -18.30
N VAL A 207 8.39 -13.49 -17.53
CA VAL A 207 7.15 -13.55 -16.75
C VAL A 207 5.93 -13.59 -17.68
N LEU A 208 5.86 -12.68 -18.66
CA LEU A 208 4.68 -12.56 -19.53
C LEU A 208 4.53 -13.78 -20.44
N ALA A 209 5.63 -14.32 -20.98
CA ALA A 209 5.58 -15.52 -21.80
C ALA A 209 5.13 -16.75 -21.02
N PHE A 210 5.55 -16.87 -19.76
CA PHE A 210 5.05 -17.93 -18.90
C PHE A 210 3.55 -17.79 -18.64
N LEU A 211 3.06 -16.58 -18.32
CA LEU A 211 1.63 -16.35 -18.09
C LEU A 211 0.80 -16.58 -19.35
N ASP A 212 1.29 -16.17 -20.52
CA ASP A 212 0.63 -16.39 -21.81
C ASP A 212 0.47 -17.87 -22.15
N ALA A 213 1.43 -18.70 -21.73
CA ALA A 213 1.35 -20.16 -21.85
C ALA A 213 0.37 -20.80 -20.85
N GLU A 214 0.11 -20.19 -19.70
CA GLU A 214 -0.77 -20.72 -18.65
C GLU A 214 -2.23 -20.22 -18.75
N SER A 215 -2.46 -18.97 -19.17
CA SER A 215 -3.73 -18.26 -18.93
C SER A 215 -4.58 -17.92 -20.18
N MET A 216 -4.33 -18.48 -21.38
CA MET A 216 -4.87 -17.96 -22.67
C MET A 216 -4.31 -16.53 -22.99
N PRO A 217 -4.52 -15.90 -24.17
CA PRO A 217 -3.63 -14.84 -24.62
C PRO A 217 -3.64 -13.62 -23.67
N ILE A 218 -2.45 -13.19 -23.27
CA ILE A 218 -2.27 -12.09 -22.32
C ILE A 218 -2.96 -10.81 -22.79
N HIS A 219 -3.75 -10.22 -21.91
CA HIS A 219 -4.41 -8.96 -22.22
C HIS A 219 -3.40 -7.81 -22.33
N ALA A 220 -3.67 -6.82 -23.18
CA ALA A 220 -2.77 -5.68 -23.41
C ALA A 220 -2.39 -4.89 -22.13
N THR A 221 -3.21 -4.99 -21.08
CA THR A 221 -2.95 -4.38 -19.76
C THR A 221 -1.86 -5.10 -18.97
N ALA A 222 -1.64 -6.40 -19.18
CA ALA A 222 -0.62 -7.18 -18.50
C ALA A 222 0.79 -6.61 -18.75
N PHE A 223 1.05 -6.13 -19.96
CA PHE A 223 2.29 -5.47 -20.33
C PHE A 223 2.56 -4.18 -19.54
N TYR A 224 1.54 -3.55 -18.95
CA TYR A 224 1.69 -2.41 -18.08
C TYR A 224 1.72 -2.83 -16.60
N PHE A 225 0.89 -3.79 -16.19
CA PHE A 225 0.80 -4.20 -14.79
C PHE A 225 2.08 -4.87 -14.25
N ILE A 226 2.92 -5.40 -15.13
CA ILE A 226 4.21 -5.96 -14.74
C ILE A 226 5.19 -4.92 -14.17
N PHE A 227 5.05 -3.63 -14.53
CA PHE A 227 5.97 -2.59 -14.07
C PHE A 227 5.96 -2.42 -12.53
N PRO A 228 4.81 -2.19 -11.86
CA PRO A 228 4.74 -2.17 -10.41
C PRO A 228 5.37 -3.40 -9.75
N ALA A 229 5.11 -4.61 -10.27
CA ALA A 229 5.68 -5.84 -9.74
C ALA A 229 7.21 -5.85 -9.86
N LEU A 230 7.76 -5.53 -11.03
CA LEU A 230 9.22 -5.44 -11.23
C LEU A 230 9.87 -4.44 -10.29
N PHE A 231 9.26 -3.26 -10.10
CA PHE A 231 9.77 -2.27 -9.15
C PHE A 231 9.68 -2.71 -7.68
N ALA A 232 8.70 -3.55 -7.33
CA ALA A 232 8.53 -4.05 -5.97
C ALA A 232 9.49 -5.20 -5.64
N TYR A 233 9.70 -6.15 -6.55
CA TYR A 233 10.40 -7.41 -6.26
C TYR A 233 11.85 -7.46 -6.76
N ARG A 234 12.20 -6.77 -7.87
CA ARG A 234 13.52 -6.96 -8.52
C ARG A 234 14.69 -6.42 -7.71
N ARG A 235 14.52 -5.33 -6.95
CA ARG A 235 15.61 -4.67 -6.19
C ARG A 235 15.86 -5.28 -4.80
N GLY A 236 15.50 -6.56 -4.60
CA GLY A 236 15.71 -7.29 -3.36
C GLY A 236 17.09 -7.95 -3.26
N PRO A 237 17.52 -8.37 -2.05
CA PRO A 237 18.72 -9.18 -1.85
C PRO A 237 18.54 -10.67 -2.26
N GLU A 238 17.35 -11.05 -2.74
CA GLU A 238 16.99 -12.41 -3.09
C GLU A 238 17.59 -12.81 -4.45
N LYS A 239 17.66 -14.13 -4.72
CA LYS A 239 18.08 -14.62 -6.03
C LYS A 239 17.06 -14.17 -7.08
N ARG A 240 17.52 -13.89 -8.30
CA ARG A 240 16.66 -13.51 -9.43
C ARG A 240 15.50 -14.48 -9.64
N SER A 241 15.73 -15.79 -9.47
CA SER A 241 14.68 -16.83 -9.56
C SER A 241 13.53 -16.59 -8.58
N ASP A 242 13.84 -16.22 -7.35
CA ASP A 242 12.84 -16.01 -6.29
C ASP A 242 12.04 -14.74 -6.55
N ALA A 243 12.73 -13.67 -6.98
CA ALA A 243 12.08 -12.42 -7.38
C ALA A 243 11.13 -12.61 -8.57
N LEU A 244 11.55 -13.34 -9.60
CA LEU A 244 10.69 -13.66 -10.76
C LEU A 244 9.48 -14.50 -10.35
N THR A 245 9.68 -15.46 -9.45
CA THR A 245 8.59 -16.29 -8.92
C THR A 245 7.53 -15.44 -8.23
N ASP A 246 7.94 -14.48 -7.39
CA ASP A 246 7.01 -13.58 -6.72
C ASP A 246 6.31 -12.61 -7.71
N ILE A 247 7.00 -12.19 -8.77
CA ILE A 247 6.39 -11.37 -9.83
C ILE A 247 5.31 -12.16 -10.57
N VAL A 248 5.56 -13.44 -10.88
CA VAL A 248 4.57 -14.32 -11.52
C VAL A 248 3.35 -14.52 -10.63
N GLU A 249 3.55 -14.82 -9.34
CA GLU A 249 2.44 -14.93 -8.39
C GLU A 249 1.63 -13.63 -8.32
N HIS A 250 2.31 -12.49 -8.23
CA HIS A 250 1.67 -11.17 -8.22
C HIS A 250 0.78 -11.00 -9.46
N MET A 251 1.34 -11.21 -10.65
CA MET A 251 0.63 -11.03 -11.91
C MET A 251 -0.55 -12.00 -12.05
N ALA A 252 -0.37 -13.27 -11.69
CA ALA A 252 -1.44 -14.26 -11.70
C ALA A 252 -2.56 -13.96 -10.70
N ALA A 253 -2.22 -13.42 -9.52
CA ALA A 253 -3.19 -12.96 -8.54
C ALA A 253 -4.00 -11.78 -9.08
N LEU A 254 -3.37 -10.84 -9.78
CA LEU A 254 -4.06 -9.72 -10.42
C LEU A 254 -5.04 -10.17 -11.49
N GLU A 255 -4.61 -11.10 -12.32
CA GLU A 255 -5.41 -11.68 -13.40
C GLU A 255 -6.64 -12.41 -12.84
N ARG A 256 -6.45 -13.33 -11.88
CA ARG A 256 -7.55 -14.08 -11.26
C ARG A 256 -8.56 -13.20 -10.54
N ALA A 257 -8.08 -12.18 -9.86
CA ALA A 257 -8.94 -11.30 -9.10
C ALA A 257 -9.62 -10.25 -9.97
N ASN A 258 -9.42 -10.30 -11.29
CA ASN A 258 -10.15 -9.49 -12.26
C ASN A 258 -10.07 -7.99 -11.97
N TYR A 259 -8.92 -7.52 -11.49
CA TYR A 259 -8.73 -6.14 -11.04
C TYR A 259 -8.70 -5.11 -12.19
N VAL A 260 -8.89 -5.54 -13.44
CA VAL A 260 -9.19 -4.63 -14.55
C VAL A 260 -10.70 -4.40 -14.61
N LEU A 261 -11.16 -3.30 -14.00
CA LEU A 261 -12.58 -2.97 -13.89
C LEU A 261 -13.34 -2.96 -15.23
N THR A 262 -12.68 -2.58 -16.33
CA THR A 262 -13.34 -2.43 -17.64
C THR A 262 -13.48 -3.72 -18.44
N LEU A 263 -12.73 -4.78 -18.11
CA LEU A 263 -12.65 -5.98 -18.94
C LEU A 263 -13.50 -7.15 -18.45
N VAL A 264 -13.90 -7.13 -17.19
CA VAL A 264 -14.45 -8.33 -16.54
C VAL A 264 -15.90 -8.14 -16.11
N ASP A 265 -16.26 -6.99 -15.55
CA ASP A 265 -17.60 -6.79 -15.00
C ASP A 265 -18.11 -5.35 -15.21
N GLN A 266 -19.11 -5.22 -16.09
CA GLN A 266 -19.80 -3.96 -16.32
C GLN A 266 -20.43 -3.40 -15.03
N GLN A 267 -20.80 -4.25 -14.07
CA GLN A 267 -21.39 -3.82 -12.80
C GLN A 267 -20.34 -3.21 -11.86
N MET A 268 -19.15 -3.81 -11.74
CA MET A 268 -18.03 -3.19 -11.03
C MET A 268 -17.60 -1.86 -11.65
N PHE A 269 -17.50 -1.79 -12.98
CA PHE A 269 -17.19 -0.54 -13.67
C PHE A 269 -18.27 0.53 -13.43
N THR A 270 -19.55 0.15 -13.51
CA THR A 270 -20.67 1.04 -13.20
C THR A 270 -20.57 1.58 -11.78
N THR A 271 -20.28 0.70 -10.81
CA THR A 271 -20.12 1.08 -9.39
C THR A 271 -18.96 2.05 -9.20
N PHE A 272 -17.83 1.81 -9.87
CA PHE A 272 -16.70 2.73 -9.90
C PHE A 272 -17.10 4.11 -10.44
N VAL A 273 -17.76 4.16 -11.60
CA VAL A 273 -18.20 5.41 -12.23
C VAL A 273 -19.15 6.19 -11.33
N ILE A 274 -20.17 5.52 -10.79
CA ILE A 274 -21.16 6.15 -9.89
C ILE A 274 -20.44 6.79 -8.70
N ARG A 275 -19.50 6.05 -8.09
CA ARG A 275 -18.77 6.53 -6.92
C ARG A 275 -17.81 7.66 -7.26
N LEU A 276 -17.11 7.57 -8.40
CA LEU A 276 -16.22 8.62 -8.89
C LEU A 276 -16.99 9.93 -9.16
N ASP A 277 -18.12 9.83 -9.85
CA ASP A 277 -18.98 10.97 -10.18
C ASP A 277 -19.52 11.64 -8.91
N ALA A 278 -20.10 10.84 -8.01
CA ALA A 278 -20.65 11.32 -6.75
C ALA A 278 -19.58 11.96 -5.84
N ASP A 279 -18.43 11.30 -5.66
CA ASP A 279 -17.35 11.82 -4.82
C ASP A 279 -16.79 13.13 -5.40
N LEU A 280 -16.55 13.19 -6.71
CA LEU A 280 -15.99 14.39 -7.33
C LEU A 280 -16.96 15.57 -7.23
N LYS A 281 -18.25 15.33 -7.49
CA LYS A 281 -19.31 16.34 -7.35
C LYS A 281 -19.41 16.88 -5.92
N ALA A 282 -19.26 16.00 -4.91
CA ALA A 282 -19.32 16.39 -3.51
C ALA A 282 -18.06 17.09 -3.01
N LYS A 283 -16.88 16.70 -3.52
CA LYS A 283 -15.58 17.12 -2.98
C LYS A 283 -14.98 18.33 -3.70
N ASP A 284 -15.20 18.47 -5.00
CA ASP A 284 -14.76 19.64 -5.77
C ASP A 284 -15.80 20.02 -6.84
N PRO A 285 -16.87 20.72 -6.44
CA PRO A 285 -17.96 21.07 -7.35
C PRO A 285 -17.54 22.03 -8.47
N GLU A 286 -16.49 22.83 -8.27
CA GLU A 286 -15.97 23.71 -9.31
C GLU A 286 -15.28 22.92 -10.41
N LEU A 287 -14.42 21.95 -10.04
CA LEU A 287 -13.79 21.06 -11.00
C LEU A 287 -14.82 20.18 -11.71
N TYR A 288 -15.83 19.70 -10.98
CA TYR A 288 -16.91 18.91 -11.56
C TYR A 288 -17.68 19.68 -12.66
N LYS A 289 -17.96 20.97 -12.46
CA LYS A 289 -18.59 21.82 -13.50
C LYS A 289 -17.77 21.92 -14.78
N VAL A 290 -16.43 21.90 -14.68
CA VAL A 290 -15.57 21.88 -15.87
C VAL A 290 -15.72 20.56 -16.61
N ILE A 291 -15.74 19.44 -15.88
CA ILE A 291 -15.95 18.11 -16.46
C ILE A 291 -17.34 17.99 -17.11
N GLU A 292 -18.39 18.54 -16.50
CA GLU A 292 -19.72 18.63 -17.11
C GLU A 292 -19.69 19.40 -18.43
N ARG A 293 -19.02 20.56 -18.46
CA ARG A 293 -18.87 21.36 -19.69
C ARG A 293 -18.15 20.59 -20.79
N VAL A 294 -17.02 19.95 -20.46
CA VAL A 294 -16.24 19.12 -21.38
C VAL A 294 -17.06 17.92 -21.89
N SER A 295 -17.86 17.31 -21.02
CA SER A 295 -18.78 16.23 -21.37
C SER A 295 -19.87 16.69 -22.36
N ILE A 296 -20.41 17.90 -22.18
CA ILE A 296 -21.40 18.47 -23.11
C ILE A 296 -20.75 18.78 -24.46
N GLU A 297 -19.57 19.42 -24.47
CA GLU A 297 -18.80 19.70 -25.68
C GLU A 297 -18.60 18.42 -26.51
N ARG A 298 -18.05 17.36 -25.90
CA ARG A 298 -17.82 16.07 -26.58
C ARG A 298 -19.08 15.43 -27.13
N ARG A 299 -20.19 15.48 -26.38
CA ARG A 299 -21.47 14.93 -26.84
C ARG A 299 -22.07 15.75 -27.99
N SER A 300 -21.89 17.07 -27.99
CA SER A 300 -22.42 17.98 -29.00
C SER A 300 -21.69 17.92 -30.34
N VAL A 301 -20.38 17.66 -30.32
CA VAL A 301 -19.55 17.57 -31.53
C VAL A 301 -19.81 16.28 -32.33
N GLY A 302 -20.70 15.40 -31.85
CA GLY A 302 -20.97 14.10 -32.50
C GLY A 302 -19.69 13.29 -32.69
N SER A 303 -18.71 13.53 -31.81
CA SER A 303 -17.33 13.18 -32.06
C SER A 303 -17.14 11.67 -32.06
N SER A 304 -16.96 11.14 -33.27
CA SER A 304 -16.30 9.87 -33.57
C SER A 304 -14.82 9.84 -33.13
N ALA A 305 -14.31 10.83 -32.37
CA ALA A 305 -12.96 10.81 -31.85
C ALA A 305 -12.89 9.86 -30.64
N SER A 306 -12.25 8.70 -30.89
CA SER A 306 -12.15 7.54 -30.01
C SER A 306 -13.38 6.62 -30.08
N GLY A 307 -13.32 5.59 -30.92
CA GLY A 307 -14.27 4.45 -30.91
C GLY A 307 -14.28 3.63 -29.60
N LYS A 308 -13.80 4.21 -28.50
CA LYS A 308 -13.80 3.62 -27.16
C LYS A 308 -15.05 4.01 -26.36
N LEU A 309 -15.66 5.17 -26.60
CA LEU A 309 -16.92 5.52 -25.92
C LEU A 309 -18.08 4.56 -26.26
N SER A 310 -17.99 3.85 -27.39
CA SER A 310 -18.96 2.84 -27.80
C SER A 310 -18.85 1.52 -27.02
N SER A 311 -17.74 1.25 -26.33
CA SER A 311 -17.60 0.04 -25.50
C SER A 311 -18.30 0.15 -24.14
N TYR A 312 -18.68 1.37 -23.71
CA TYR A 312 -19.44 1.57 -22.49
C TYR A 312 -20.96 1.51 -22.75
N SER A 313 -21.69 0.91 -21.80
CA SER A 313 -23.15 0.83 -21.90
C SER A 313 -23.79 2.23 -21.91
N ALA A 314 -24.90 2.37 -22.64
CA ALA A 314 -25.56 3.66 -22.85
C ALA A 314 -25.97 4.34 -21.52
N GLY A 315 -26.30 3.56 -20.48
CA GLY A 315 -26.66 4.08 -19.17
C GLY A 315 -25.51 4.80 -18.46
N ILE A 316 -24.28 4.30 -18.58
CA ILE A 316 -23.11 4.84 -17.86
C ILE A 316 -22.57 6.09 -18.57
N ARG A 317 -22.78 6.23 -19.88
CA ARG A 317 -22.42 7.44 -20.66
C ARG A 317 -23.14 8.71 -20.21
N SER A 318 -24.24 8.57 -19.45
CA SER A 318 -24.97 9.71 -18.88
C SER A 318 -24.15 10.47 -17.83
N TYR A 319 -23.20 9.81 -17.15
CA TYR A 319 -22.36 10.44 -16.13
C TYR A 319 -21.32 11.38 -16.76
N ALA A 320 -21.17 12.57 -16.14
CA ALA A 320 -20.28 13.61 -16.64
C ALA A 320 -18.83 13.13 -16.67
N VAL A 321 -18.40 12.37 -15.67
CA VAL A 321 -17.03 11.83 -15.59
C VAL A 321 -16.70 10.86 -16.71
N VAL A 322 -17.66 10.14 -17.29
CA VAL A 322 -17.38 9.16 -18.36
C VAL A 322 -17.07 9.87 -19.66
N SER A 323 -17.99 10.73 -20.10
CA SER A 323 -17.81 11.50 -21.33
C SER A 323 -16.73 12.58 -21.16
N GLY A 324 -16.64 13.19 -19.99
CA GLY A 324 -15.69 14.26 -19.70
C GLY A 324 -14.25 13.79 -19.51
N LEU A 325 -14.04 12.58 -18.96
CA LEU A 325 -12.70 12.04 -18.74
C LEU A 325 -12.24 11.08 -19.84
N GLU A 326 -13.14 10.36 -20.53
CA GLU A 326 -12.88 9.44 -21.65
C GLU A 326 -11.46 8.82 -21.66
N ASP A 327 -10.52 9.36 -22.45
CA ASP A 327 -9.17 8.84 -22.57
C ASP A 327 -8.42 8.77 -21.24
N ALA A 328 -8.62 9.76 -20.36
CA ALA A 328 -8.06 9.77 -19.02
C ALA A 328 -8.69 8.71 -18.11
N LEU A 329 -9.94 8.29 -18.38
CA LEU A 329 -10.59 7.25 -17.58
C LEU A 329 -9.86 5.92 -17.75
N ASP A 330 -9.45 5.56 -18.97
CA ASP A 330 -8.61 4.39 -19.23
C ASP A 330 -7.31 4.46 -18.42
N GLU A 331 -6.64 5.61 -18.44
CA GLU A 331 -5.37 5.78 -17.71
C GLU A 331 -5.53 5.61 -16.19
N LEU A 332 -6.64 6.09 -15.63
CA LEU A 332 -6.94 6.03 -14.20
C LEU A 332 -7.49 4.66 -13.78
N CYS A 333 -8.32 4.01 -14.60
CA CYS A 333 -9.06 2.79 -14.22
C CYS A 333 -8.53 1.51 -14.87
N GLN A 334 -8.22 1.53 -16.17
CA GLN A 334 -7.78 0.33 -16.89
C GLN A 334 -6.28 0.09 -16.69
N TYR A 335 -5.50 1.17 -16.70
CA TYR A 335 -4.05 1.12 -16.49
C TYR A 335 -3.61 1.46 -15.07
N ASN A 336 -4.55 1.64 -14.13
CA ASN A 336 -4.28 1.88 -12.71
C ASN A 336 -3.14 2.90 -12.50
N PHE A 337 -3.24 4.05 -13.18
CA PHE A 337 -2.33 5.19 -13.10
C PHE A 337 -0.91 4.99 -13.64
N ILE A 338 -0.56 3.79 -14.14
CA ILE A 338 0.82 3.47 -14.57
C ILE A 338 1.32 4.41 -15.66
N ARG A 339 0.43 4.80 -16.58
CA ARG A 339 0.77 5.61 -17.76
C ARG A 339 0.70 7.12 -17.50
N VAL A 340 0.21 7.55 -16.34
CA VAL A 340 -0.02 8.98 -16.01
C VAL A 340 0.68 9.44 -14.74
N CYS A 341 1.35 8.55 -14.00
CA CYS A 341 2.08 8.89 -12.79
C CYS A 341 3.59 8.64 -12.94
N SER A 342 4.40 9.39 -12.19
CA SER A 342 5.81 9.02 -11.99
C SER A 342 5.91 7.74 -11.15
N ILE A 343 7.06 7.05 -11.24
CA ILE A 343 7.31 5.79 -10.52
C ILE A 343 6.99 5.91 -9.01
N PRO A 344 7.46 6.93 -8.25
CA PRO A 344 7.17 7.01 -6.82
C PRO A 344 5.67 7.14 -6.51
N VAL A 345 4.95 7.91 -7.34
CA VAL A 345 3.49 8.09 -7.18
C VAL A 345 2.75 6.82 -7.58
N MET A 346 3.14 6.17 -8.68
CA MET A 346 2.59 4.89 -9.13
C MET A 346 2.73 3.82 -8.04
N MET A 347 3.93 3.68 -7.45
CA MET A 347 4.15 2.69 -6.39
C MET A 347 3.27 2.96 -5.16
N TYR A 348 3.10 4.23 -4.78
CA TYR A 348 2.19 4.60 -3.69
C TYR A 348 0.73 4.29 -4.02
N VAL A 349 0.26 4.64 -5.22
CA VAL A 349 -1.10 4.33 -5.68
C VAL A 349 -1.34 2.83 -5.59
N TRP A 350 -0.40 2.02 -6.08
CA TRP A 350 -0.48 0.57 -6.02
C TRP A 350 -0.44 0.02 -4.59
N ASP A 351 0.38 0.59 -3.70
CA ASP A 351 0.33 0.25 -2.27
C ASP A 351 -1.10 0.42 -1.72
N GLN A 352 -1.75 1.54 -2.05
CA GLN A 352 -3.10 1.84 -1.58
C GLN A 352 -4.18 0.96 -2.22
N LEU A 353 -4.03 0.62 -3.51
CA LEU A 353 -4.94 -0.29 -4.19
C LEU A 353 -4.87 -1.68 -3.58
N ILE A 354 -3.67 -2.24 -3.41
CA ILE A 354 -3.49 -3.57 -2.83
C ILE A 354 -4.01 -3.61 -1.37
N LEU A 355 -3.64 -2.63 -0.54
CA LEU A 355 -4.10 -2.53 0.85
C LEU A 355 -5.61 -2.27 1.02
N SER A 356 -6.29 -1.86 -0.05
CA SER A 356 -7.74 -1.65 -0.06
C SER A 356 -8.52 -2.70 -0.84
N ARG A 357 -7.85 -3.73 -1.40
CA ARG A 357 -8.46 -4.65 -2.38
C ARG A 357 -9.14 -3.88 -3.52
N TRP A 358 -8.45 -2.87 -4.02
CA TRP A 358 -8.84 -2.04 -5.17
C TRP A 358 -10.04 -1.11 -4.94
N GLU A 359 -10.67 -1.16 -3.76
CA GLU A 359 -11.77 -0.27 -3.39
C GLU A 359 -11.37 1.22 -3.33
N ALA A 360 -10.07 1.52 -3.18
CA ALA A 360 -9.57 2.89 -3.14
C ALA A 360 -9.53 3.58 -4.51
N LEU A 361 -9.72 2.86 -5.62
CA LEU A 361 -9.53 3.40 -6.97
C LEU A 361 -10.36 4.67 -7.26
N PRO A 362 -11.68 4.74 -6.99
CA PRO A 362 -12.44 5.98 -7.19
C PRO A 362 -11.86 7.16 -6.40
N ARG A 363 -11.43 6.90 -5.15
CA ARG A 363 -10.91 7.94 -4.25
C ARG A 363 -9.57 8.47 -4.74
N LEU A 364 -8.70 7.57 -5.21
CA LEU A 364 -7.40 7.93 -5.77
C LEU A 364 -7.57 8.72 -7.07
N SER A 365 -8.58 8.40 -7.89
CA SER A 365 -8.93 9.18 -9.10
C SER A 365 -9.37 10.60 -8.74
N VAL A 366 -10.25 10.77 -7.75
CA VAL A 366 -10.65 12.11 -7.27
C VAL A 366 -9.44 12.88 -6.74
N VAL A 367 -8.63 12.26 -5.88
CA VAL A 367 -7.42 12.88 -5.32
C VAL A 367 -6.45 13.33 -6.41
N PHE A 368 -6.23 12.49 -7.41
CA PHE A 368 -5.37 12.80 -8.54
C PHE A 368 -5.88 14.02 -9.33
N LEU A 369 -7.17 14.06 -9.65
CA LEU A 369 -7.79 15.18 -10.35
C LEU A 369 -7.74 16.47 -9.52
N VAL A 370 -7.98 16.39 -8.21
CA VAL A 370 -7.89 17.54 -7.30
C VAL A 370 -6.44 18.04 -7.17
N CYS A 371 -5.44 17.17 -7.21
CA CYS A 371 -4.04 17.60 -7.27
C CYS A 371 -3.71 18.40 -8.54
N LEU A 372 -4.42 18.14 -9.64
CA LEU A 372 -4.33 18.86 -10.91
C LEU A 372 -5.37 19.98 -11.05
N ARG A 373 -6.06 20.34 -9.97
CA ARG A 373 -7.19 21.28 -9.99
C ARG A 373 -6.88 22.60 -10.69
N LYS A 374 -5.81 23.28 -10.29
CA LYS A 374 -5.45 24.62 -10.84
C LYS A 374 -5.39 24.64 -12.38
N PRO A 375 -4.61 23.78 -13.05
CA PRO A 375 -4.56 23.75 -14.51
C PRO A 375 -5.87 23.22 -15.11
N LEU A 376 -6.54 22.25 -14.49
CA LEU A 376 -7.80 21.72 -15.01
C LEU A 376 -8.93 22.75 -15.02
N LEU A 377 -8.99 23.65 -14.03
CA LEU A 377 -9.97 24.75 -14.00
C LEU A 377 -9.80 25.76 -15.14
N LYS A 378 -8.61 25.83 -15.72
CA LYS A 378 -8.30 26.72 -16.86
C LYS A 378 -8.62 26.07 -18.20
N CYS A 379 -8.93 24.77 -18.24
CA CYS A 379 -9.25 24.07 -19.47
C CYS A 379 -10.58 24.56 -20.04
N THR A 380 -10.55 24.97 -21.31
CA THR A 380 -11.73 25.40 -22.05
C THR A 380 -12.23 24.36 -23.04
N SER A 381 -11.46 23.29 -23.27
CA SER A 381 -11.81 22.21 -24.20
C SER A 381 -11.45 20.83 -23.65
N ALA A 382 -12.11 19.81 -24.19
CA ALA A 382 -11.84 18.40 -23.89
C ALA A 382 -10.37 17.98 -24.14
N LEU A 383 -9.81 18.43 -25.26
CA LEU A 383 -8.42 18.13 -25.62
C LEU A 383 -7.43 18.73 -24.61
N ALA A 384 -7.63 19.99 -24.22
CA ALA A 384 -6.79 20.65 -23.23
C ALA A 384 -6.85 19.93 -21.88
N PHE A 385 -8.05 19.46 -21.50
CA PHE A 385 -8.25 18.69 -20.27
C PHE A 385 -7.43 17.38 -20.25
N CYS A 386 -7.50 16.58 -21.32
CA CYS A 386 -6.72 15.36 -21.44
C CYS A 386 -5.21 15.64 -21.48
N GLN A 387 -4.78 16.67 -22.21
CA GLN A 387 -3.36 17.05 -22.27
C GLN A 387 -2.80 17.47 -20.91
N VAL A 388 -3.59 18.16 -20.07
CA VAL A 388 -3.18 18.51 -18.70
C VAL A 388 -2.94 17.25 -17.88
N ILE A 389 -3.83 16.26 -17.95
CA ILE A 389 -3.66 14.99 -17.22
C ILE A 389 -2.39 14.27 -17.68
N SER A 390 -2.21 14.08 -18.98
CA SER A 390 -1.06 13.35 -19.52
C SER A 390 0.27 14.08 -19.30
N ARG A 391 0.31 15.41 -19.38
CA ARG A 391 1.54 16.19 -19.19
C ARG A 391 1.89 16.42 -17.73
N LEU A 392 0.92 16.77 -16.89
CA LEU A 392 1.19 17.18 -15.50
C LEU A 392 1.05 16.04 -14.50
N GLY A 393 0.32 14.97 -14.83
CA GLY A 393 0.21 13.77 -14.01
C GLY A 393 1.59 13.21 -13.59
N PRO A 394 2.55 13.01 -14.52
CA PRO A 394 3.88 12.52 -14.20
C PRO A 394 4.69 13.43 -13.25
N HIS A 395 4.34 14.73 -13.19
CA HIS A 395 5.00 15.71 -12.33
C HIS A 395 4.35 15.85 -10.94
N LEU A 396 3.26 15.12 -10.68
CA LEU A 396 2.66 15.12 -9.35
C LEU A 396 3.64 14.59 -8.31
N GLN A 397 3.64 15.25 -7.16
CA GLN A 397 4.44 14.87 -6.02
C GLN A 397 3.65 13.93 -5.11
N LEU A 398 4.31 12.88 -4.62
CA LEU A 398 3.73 11.91 -3.68
C LEU A 398 3.09 12.61 -2.47
N GLY A 399 3.79 13.57 -1.87
CA GLY A 399 3.30 14.32 -0.71
C GLY A 399 2.00 15.07 -0.99
N SER A 400 1.77 15.53 -2.23
CA SER A 400 0.52 16.20 -2.60
C SER A 400 -0.66 15.23 -2.62
N LEU A 401 -0.48 14.03 -3.19
CA LEU A 401 -1.54 13.00 -3.15
C LEU A 401 -1.87 12.59 -1.71
N GLN A 402 -0.87 12.35 -0.86
CA GLN A 402 -1.10 11.93 0.53
C GLN A 402 -1.84 12.98 1.37
N ARG A 403 -1.48 14.25 1.17
CA ARG A 403 -2.16 15.38 1.81
C ARG A 403 -3.61 15.46 1.33
N SER A 404 -3.84 15.48 0.02
CA SER A 404 -5.18 15.52 -0.57
C SER A 404 -6.04 14.34 -0.12
N MET A 405 -5.48 13.12 -0.05
CA MET A 405 -6.16 11.93 0.45
C MET A 405 -6.57 12.08 1.92
N THR A 406 -5.71 12.68 2.75
CA THR A 406 -6.03 12.96 4.17
C THR A 406 -7.16 13.98 4.28
N VAL A 407 -7.07 15.08 3.52
CA VAL A 407 -8.02 16.20 3.57
C VAL A 407 -9.40 15.79 3.05
N LEU A 408 -9.47 15.14 1.89
CA LEU A 408 -10.74 14.84 1.24
C LEU A 408 -11.52 13.71 1.92
N TYR A 409 -10.80 12.68 2.39
CA TYR A 409 -11.43 11.46 2.90
C TYR A 409 -11.37 11.30 4.41
N SER A 410 -10.89 12.33 5.13
CA SER A 410 -10.77 12.32 6.59
C SER A 410 -10.24 10.98 7.08
N ILE A 411 -9.21 10.47 6.40
CA ILE A 411 -8.60 9.19 6.79
C ILE A 411 -8.11 9.41 8.20
N GLN A 412 -8.85 8.84 9.16
CA GLN A 412 -8.53 8.92 10.57
C GLN A 412 -7.10 8.41 10.69
N ARG A 413 -6.17 9.36 10.90
CA ARG A 413 -4.91 9.02 11.51
C ARG A 413 -5.33 8.45 12.86
N PRO A 414 -4.87 7.27 13.28
CA PRO A 414 -5.13 6.81 14.65
C PRO A 414 -4.75 7.96 15.60
N HIS A 415 -5.77 8.61 16.20
CA HIS A 415 -5.60 9.82 16.99
C HIS A 415 -4.97 9.46 18.33
N SER A 416 -4.13 10.38 18.82
CA SER A 416 -3.87 10.69 20.24
C SER A 416 -3.40 9.58 21.19
N LEU A 417 -2.22 9.00 20.97
CA LEU A 417 -1.56 8.16 22.00
C LEU A 417 -0.12 8.57 22.38
N PHE A 418 0.48 9.58 21.73
CA PHE A 418 1.92 9.81 21.90
C PHE A 418 2.39 11.27 21.97
N ASP A 419 1.50 12.23 22.21
CA ASP A 419 1.90 13.64 22.40
C ASP A 419 2.16 13.91 23.89
N GLY A 420 3.13 13.17 24.46
CA GLY A 420 3.60 13.37 25.83
C GLY A 420 4.92 14.15 25.86
N PRO A 421 5.09 15.12 26.79
CA PRO A 421 6.36 15.80 26.97
C PRO A 421 7.43 14.80 27.44
N GLY A 422 8.60 14.83 26.82
CA GLY A 422 9.76 13.98 27.19
C GLY A 422 10.19 12.91 26.17
N THR A 423 9.66 12.91 24.95
CA THR A 423 10.29 12.18 23.82
C THR A 423 11.28 13.11 23.10
N ILE A 424 12.27 12.57 22.37
CA ILE A 424 13.30 13.32 21.62
C ILE A 424 12.71 14.38 20.66
N PHE A 425 11.40 14.30 20.40
CA PHE A 425 10.65 15.25 19.61
C PHE A 425 9.44 15.79 20.38
N SER A 426 9.70 16.57 21.43
CA SER A 426 8.69 17.44 22.02
C SER A 426 8.44 18.59 21.04
N ALA A 427 7.26 18.61 20.42
CA ALA A 427 6.75 19.78 19.70
C ALA A 427 5.49 20.27 20.40
N THR A 428 5.52 21.56 20.67
CA THR A 428 4.52 22.41 21.32
C THR A 428 3.11 22.24 20.76
N ALA A 429 2.14 22.31 21.68
CA ALA A 429 0.71 22.36 21.42
C ALA A 429 0.34 23.42 20.35
N PHE A 430 -0.55 23.06 19.42
CA PHE A 430 -1.36 24.04 18.70
C PHE A 430 -2.79 24.03 19.26
N PRO A 431 -3.35 25.20 19.61
CA PRO A 431 -4.68 25.32 20.16
C PRO A 431 -5.75 25.33 19.05
N GLY A 432 -6.95 24.83 19.38
CA GLY A 432 -8.18 25.26 18.72
C GLY A 432 -8.80 24.28 17.73
N ASN A 433 -9.56 23.32 18.26
CA ASN A 433 -10.75 22.81 17.58
C ASN A 433 -11.75 23.96 17.40
N LYS A 434 -11.96 24.44 16.17
CA LYS A 434 -13.28 24.89 15.70
C LYS A 434 -13.44 24.53 14.23
N VAL A 435 -14.44 23.70 13.98
CA VAL A 435 -14.99 23.37 12.67
C VAL A 435 -15.76 24.60 12.20
N GLU A 436 -15.27 25.32 11.19
CA GLU A 436 -16.07 26.23 10.37
C GLU A 436 -15.32 26.52 9.05
N GLY A 437 -15.98 26.19 7.92
CA GLY A 437 -15.67 26.65 6.55
C GLY A 437 -14.22 26.53 6.06
N PHE A 438 -13.79 25.35 5.59
CA PHE A 438 -12.48 25.23 4.91
C PHE A 438 -12.57 25.57 3.41
N ASN A 439 -11.86 26.64 3.03
CA ASN A 439 -11.83 27.20 1.68
C ASN A 439 -10.73 26.50 0.82
N LEU A 440 -11.12 25.83 -0.26
CA LEU A 440 -10.25 25.09 -1.21
C LEU A 440 -9.26 25.98 -1.99
N SER A 441 -9.39 27.31 -1.89
CA SER A 441 -8.51 28.29 -2.53
C SER A 441 -7.05 28.28 -2.02
N GLY A 442 -6.78 27.67 -0.86
CA GLY A 442 -5.45 27.57 -0.25
C GLY A 442 -4.48 26.63 -0.98
N LEU A 443 -4.95 25.64 -1.75
CA LEU A 443 -4.09 24.74 -2.56
C LEU A 443 -3.36 25.49 -3.71
N GLY A 444 -3.65 26.79 -3.84
CA GLY A 444 -3.23 27.75 -4.85
C GLY A 444 -1.78 28.25 -4.81
N LYS A 445 -1.08 28.22 -3.67
CA LYS A 445 0.07 29.13 -3.44
C LYS A 445 1.40 28.47 -3.06
N PHE A 446 1.60 27.18 -3.34
CA PHE A 446 2.73 26.44 -2.76
C PHE A 446 3.92 26.14 -3.70
N ASP A 447 4.02 26.82 -4.85
CA ASP A 447 5.15 26.61 -5.77
C ASP A 447 6.42 27.39 -5.39
N ASP A 448 6.35 28.33 -4.42
CA ASP A 448 7.49 29.20 -4.03
C ASP A 448 8.11 28.90 -2.64
N GLU A 449 7.69 27.85 -1.91
CA GLU A 449 8.18 27.55 -0.54
C GLU A 449 9.28 26.47 -0.49
N TYR A 450 10.22 26.45 -1.46
CA TYR A 450 11.24 25.40 -1.56
C TYR A 450 12.29 25.42 -0.42
N GLU A 451 12.46 26.54 0.28
CA GLU A 451 13.39 26.66 1.42
C GLU A 451 12.75 26.39 2.81
N GLN A 452 11.41 26.35 2.91
CA GLN A 452 10.71 25.95 4.15
C GLN A 452 10.46 24.43 4.25
N HIS A 453 10.88 23.66 3.24
CA HIS A 453 10.60 22.23 3.15
C HIS A 453 11.48 21.34 4.04
N GLN A 454 12.63 21.80 4.54
CA GLN A 454 13.48 21.01 5.44
C GLN A 454 12.87 20.81 6.84
N SER A 455 12.27 21.86 7.43
CA SER A 455 11.59 21.75 8.73
C SER A 455 10.31 20.90 8.66
N ARG A 456 9.57 20.96 7.54
CA ARG A 456 8.37 20.14 7.31
C ARG A 456 8.67 18.66 7.04
N ILE A 457 9.83 18.35 6.44
CA ILE A 457 10.31 16.98 6.27
C ILE A 457 10.68 16.38 7.63
N GLU A 458 11.27 17.14 8.54
CA GLU A 458 11.51 16.69 9.93
C GLU A 458 10.22 16.34 10.67
N ASP A 459 9.13 17.07 10.45
CA ASP A 459 7.83 16.77 11.07
C ASP A 459 7.12 15.56 10.46
N ILE A 460 7.25 15.35 9.14
CA ILE A 460 6.79 14.12 8.46
C ILE A 460 7.64 12.91 8.89
N MET A 461 8.91 13.13 9.20
CA MET A 461 9.83 12.11 9.70
C MET A 461 9.60 11.71 11.15
N LYS A 462 9.24 12.67 12.02
CA LYS A 462 8.70 12.41 13.36
C LYS A 462 7.42 11.58 13.28
N LEU A 463 6.57 11.86 12.30
CA LEU A 463 5.34 11.10 12.03
C LEU A 463 5.60 9.68 11.50
N TRP A 464 6.64 9.49 10.69
CA TRP A 464 7.08 8.17 10.19
C TRP A 464 7.74 7.31 11.28
N LYS A 465 8.58 7.93 12.14
CA LYS A 465 9.14 7.30 13.35
C LYS A 465 8.03 6.85 14.32
N LYS A 466 6.98 7.66 14.49
CA LYS A 466 5.79 7.35 15.30
C LYS A 466 4.95 6.19 14.75
N ARG A 467 5.07 5.86 13.46
CA ARG A 467 4.22 4.87 12.75
C ARG A 467 4.91 3.54 12.46
N SER A 468 6.21 3.51 12.19
CA SER A 468 6.96 2.25 12.01
C SER A 468 6.98 1.40 13.29
N ARG A 469 6.87 2.05 14.46
CA ARG A 469 6.73 1.40 15.77
C ARG A 469 5.44 0.57 15.88
N GLN A 470 4.33 1.03 15.31
CA GLN A 470 3.07 0.27 15.35
C GLN A 470 3.14 -1.02 14.50
N LEU A 471 3.89 -1.03 13.39
CA LEU A 471 4.07 -2.20 12.54
C LEU A 471 4.98 -3.26 13.18
N ALA A 472 6.00 -2.84 13.91
CA ALA A 472 6.85 -3.77 14.64
C ALA A 472 6.09 -4.49 15.76
N TYR A 473 5.18 -3.81 16.45
CA TYR A 473 4.44 -4.42 17.55
C TYR A 473 3.30 -5.31 17.10
N TRP A 474 2.54 -4.93 16.06
CA TRP A 474 1.47 -5.77 15.54
C TRP A 474 1.97 -7.13 15.08
N VAL A 475 3.20 -7.17 14.60
CA VAL A 475 3.72 -8.37 13.98
C VAL A 475 4.61 -9.19 14.93
N MET A 476 5.24 -8.55 15.94
CA MET A 476 5.80 -9.25 17.11
C MET A 476 4.70 -9.91 17.98
N PHE A 477 3.52 -9.30 18.07
CA PHE A 477 2.42 -9.76 18.93
C PHE A 477 1.77 -11.06 18.42
N ILE A 478 1.64 -11.22 17.10
CA ILE A 478 1.08 -12.43 16.46
C ILE A 478 1.98 -13.65 16.69
N ARG A 479 3.31 -13.48 16.69
CA ARG A 479 4.28 -14.58 16.88
C ARG A 479 4.54 -14.96 18.34
N ALA A 480 4.35 -14.05 19.29
CA ALA A 480 4.64 -14.34 20.69
C ALA A 480 3.73 -15.43 21.29
N ARG A 481 2.49 -15.53 20.79
CA ARG A 481 1.51 -16.50 21.29
C ARG A 481 1.57 -17.87 20.62
N SER A 482 1.97 -17.95 19.34
CA SER A 482 2.07 -19.22 18.61
C SER A 482 3.27 -20.07 19.04
N ILE A 483 4.34 -19.44 19.57
CA ILE A 483 5.56 -20.14 19.99
C ILE A 483 5.45 -20.64 21.44
N ILE A 484 4.80 -19.87 22.33
CA ILE A 484 4.65 -20.27 23.75
C ILE A 484 3.71 -21.49 23.91
N HIS A 485 2.75 -21.68 23.00
CA HIS A 485 1.91 -22.88 23.00
C HIS A 485 2.57 -24.11 22.34
N ALA A 486 3.61 -23.94 21.52
CA ALA A 486 4.32 -25.05 20.88
C ALA A 486 5.45 -25.63 21.76
N THR A 487 5.93 -24.87 22.76
CA THR A 487 7.07 -25.27 23.61
C THR A 487 6.68 -25.64 25.04
N ALA A 488 5.39 -25.68 25.37
CA ALA A 488 4.88 -25.98 26.72
C ALA A 488 4.36 -27.41 26.90
N SER A 489 4.83 -28.38 26.10
CA SER A 489 4.65 -29.80 26.38
C SER A 489 5.94 -30.59 26.17
N PRO A 490 6.83 -30.64 27.18
CA PRO A 490 7.78 -31.72 27.32
C PRO A 490 7.20 -32.78 28.27
N ASP A 491 7.05 -33.99 27.74
CA ASP A 491 7.14 -35.28 28.42
C ASP A 491 7.02 -35.30 29.96
N LYS A 492 5.91 -35.85 30.46
CA LYS A 492 5.96 -36.68 31.67
C LYS A 492 6.10 -38.14 31.23
N PRO A 493 7.11 -38.88 31.73
CA PRO A 493 7.20 -40.30 31.49
C PRO A 493 6.10 -41.03 32.28
N ILE A 494 5.72 -42.17 31.73
CA ILE A 494 4.83 -43.18 32.29
C ILE A 494 5.42 -43.69 33.62
N THR A 495 4.66 -43.51 34.70
CA THR A 495 4.38 -44.51 35.74
C THR A 495 2.95 -44.30 36.21
#